data_AF-A0A0L0EZB1-F1
#
_entry.id   AF-A0A0L0EZB1-F1
#
_cell.length_a   1.000
_cell.length_b   1.000
_cell.length_c   1.000
_cell.angle_alpha   90.00
_cell.angle_beta   90.00
_cell.angle_gamma   90.00
#
_symmetry.space_group_name_H-M   'P 1'
#
loop_
_entity.id
_entity.type
_entity.pdbx_description
1 polymer ?
#
loop_
_entity_poly.entity_id
_entity_poly.type
_entity_poly.pdbx_seq_one_letter_code
_entity_poly.pdbx_strand_id
1 'polypeptide(L)'
;MFKLAKNGNILMDVAAASPPSAAFVVEALERSPYADCAIDHESIAAYFKQDTPVTQLIVAQQKDAHIEVALSDDKMQAIAKLTTAQGGKMINLEDAKRAIVKVGVTRGYKQVYLENLLKQQLESLPGT
;
A
#
# COMPACT_ATOMS: atom_id res chain seq x y z
N MET A 1 7.72 -13.17 -15.53
CA MET A 1 7.81 -11.72 -15.79
C MET A 1 7.88 -10.92 -14.51
N PHE A 2 6.95 -11.09 -13.55
CA PHE A 2 6.99 -10.39 -12.25
C PHE A 2 7.19 -11.37 -11.08
N LYS A 3 8.06 -11.01 -10.13
CA LYS A 3 8.34 -11.76 -8.90
C LYS A 3 8.06 -10.85 -7.71
N LEU A 4 7.23 -11.32 -6.77
CA LEU A 4 7.08 -10.67 -5.48
C LEU A 4 8.33 -10.96 -4.63
N ALA A 5 9.08 -9.92 -4.29
CA ALA A 5 10.17 -10.00 -3.34
C ALA A 5 9.64 -9.99 -1.90
N LYS A 6 10.38 -10.62 -0.97
CA LYS A 6 9.97 -10.78 0.44
C LYS A 6 9.76 -9.45 1.19
N ASN A 7 10.15 -8.33 0.61
CA ASN A 7 9.98 -6.98 1.13
C ASN A 7 8.72 -6.26 0.62
N GLY A 8 7.84 -6.95 -0.12
CA GLY A 8 6.64 -6.37 -0.71
C GLY A 8 6.89 -5.67 -2.05
N ASN A 9 8.13 -5.68 -2.56
CA ASN A 9 8.42 -5.10 -3.88
C ASN A 9 8.10 -6.09 -4.99
N ILE A 10 7.50 -5.61 -6.06
CA ILE A 10 7.28 -6.37 -7.29
C ILE A 10 8.45 -6.09 -8.21
N LEU A 11 9.23 -7.14 -8.47
CA LEU A 11 10.39 -7.11 -9.34
C LEU A 11 10.01 -7.66 -10.71
N MET A 12 10.35 -6.94 -11.77
CA MET A 12 10.31 -7.46 -13.14
C MET A 12 11.70 -7.96 -13.53
N ASP A 13 11.74 -9.16 -14.12
CA ASP A 13 12.97 -9.77 -14.62
C ASP A 13 13.27 -9.22 -16.03
N VAL A 14 14.20 -8.26 -16.11
CA VAL A 14 14.46 -7.45 -17.32
C VAL A 14 15.47 -8.12 -18.25
N ALA A 15 16.22 -9.10 -17.75
CA ALA A 15 17.18 -9.87 -18.54
C ALA A 15 16.51 -10.87 -19.51
N ALA A 16 15.30 -11.32 -19.20
CA ALA A 16 14.53 -12.23 -20.05
C ALA A 16 13.60 -11.52 -21.04
N ALA A 17 13.14 -10.30 -20.71
CA ALA A 17 12.29 -9.49 -21.57
C ALA A 17 12.50 -8.00 -21.23
N SER A 18 13.32 -7.31 -22.04
CA SER A 18 13.52 -5.87 -21.89
C SER A 18 12.23 -5.14 -22.29
N PRO A 19 11.61 -4.36 -21.39
CA PRO A 19 10.41 -3.60 -21.71
C PRO A 19 10.76 -2.49 -22.71
N PRO A 20 9.95 -2.27 -23.74
CA PRO A 20 10.19 -1.23 -24.74
C PRO A 20 9.98 0.20 -24.19
N SER A 21 9.19 0.37 -23.12
CA SER A 21 8.94 1.68 -22.51
C SER A 21 8.42 1.56 -21.08
N ALA A 22 8.53 2.63 -20.30
CA ALA A 22 7.95 2.73 -18.96
C ALA A 22 6.42 2.51 -18.98
N ALA A 23 5.74 3.01 -20.03
CA ALA A 23 4.30 2.81 -20.22
C ALA A 23 3.94 1.32 -20.40
N PHE A 24 4.75 0.55 -21.13
CA PHE A 24 4.53 -0.89 -21.29
C PHE A 24 4.65 -1.64 -19.96
N VAL A 25 5.53 -1.21 -19.06
CA VAL A 25 5.67 -1.79 -17.71
C VAL A 25 4.42 -1.55 -16.88
N VAL A 26 3.86 -0.33 -16.94
CA VAL A 26 2.63 0.05 -16.23
C VAL A 26 1.44 -0.74 -16.77
N GLU A 27 1.25 -0.78 -18.10
CA GLU A 27 0.17 -1.57 -18.72
C GLU A 27 0.28 -3.07 -18.44
N ALA A 28 1.50 -3.61 -18.42
CA ALA A 28 1.73 -5.01 -18.08
C ALA A 28 1.45 -5.30 -16.60
N LEU A 29 1.71 -4.34 -15.71
CA LEU A 29 1.38 -4.43 -14.29
C LEU A 29 -0.14 -4.34 -14.06
N GLU A 30 -0.84 -3.47 -14.79
CA GLU A 30 -2.31 -3.36 -14.75
C GLU A 30 -3.02 -4.64 -15.22
N ARG A 31 -2.42 -5.38 -16.16
CA ARG A 31 -2.93 -6.69 -16.62
C ARG A 31 -2.53 -7.85 -15.72
N SER A 32 -1.69 -7.59 -14.72
CA SER A 32 -1.15 -8.57 -13.78
C SER A 32 -1.98 -8.58 -12.49
N PRO A 33 -1.93 -9.65 -11.68
CA PRO A 33 -2.55 -9.67 -10.33
C PRO A 33 -2.02 -8.62 -9.34
N TYR A 34 -1.11 -7.73 -9.76
CA TYR A 34 -0.52 -6.66 -8.95
C TYR A 34 -1.02 -5.27 -9.35
N ALA A 35 -2.12 -5.17 -10.11
CA ALA A 35 -2.70 -3.91 -10.58
C ALA A 35 -3.01 -2.91 -9.44
N ASP A 36 -3.36 -3.40 -8.25
CA ASP A 36 -3.70 -2.56 -7.09
C ASP A 36 -2.48 -2.08 -6.28
N CYS A 37 -1.26 -2.40 -6.72
CA CYS A 37 -0.02 -2.06 -6.00
C CYS A 37 0.45 -0.63 -6.31
N ALA A 38 1.19 -0.02 -5.38
CA ALA A 38 1.74 1.32 -5.55
C ALA A 38 2.82 1.29 -6.63
N ILE A 39 2.55 1.87 -7.80
CA ILE A 39 3.49 1.90 -8.92
C ILE A 39 4.65 2.83 -8.60
N ASP A 40 5.87 2.29 -8.62
CA ASP A 40 7.07 3.06 -8.39
C ASP A 40 7.59 3.64 -9.71
N HIS A 41 7.05 4.81 -10.06
CA HIS A 41 7.41 5.54 -11.27
C HIS A 41 8.87 6.03 -11.25
N GLU A 42 9.45 6.23 -10.07
CA GLU A 42 10.81 6.74 -9.91
C GLU A 42 11.82 5.65 -10.24
N SER A 43 11.63 4.45 -9.70
CA SER A 43 12.46 3.27 -10.01
C SER A 43 12.38 2.90 -11.49
N ILE A 44 11.19 2.95 -12.10
CA ILE A 44 11.01 2.69 -13.54
C ILE A 44 11.77 3.74 -14.36
N ALA A 45 11.61 5.03 -14.07
CA ALA A 45 12.29 6.10 -14.80
C ALA A 45 13.82 6.07 -14.62
N ALA A 46 14.31 5.68 -13.44
CA ALA A 46 15.73 5.52 -13.16
C ALA A 46 16.35 4.39 -14.01
N TYR A 47 15.64 3.28 -14.18
CA TYR A 47 16.11 2.17 -15.02
C TYR A 47 16.22 2.55 -16.49
N PHE A 48 15.25 3.29 -17.05
CA PHE A 48 15.35 3.77 -18.44
C PHE A 48 16.42 4.85 -18.64
N LYS A 49 16.92 5.47 -17.57
CA LYS A 49 18.01 6.45 -17.61
C LYS A 49 19.39 5.86 -17.33
N GLN A 50 19.47 4.64 -16.79
CA GLN A 50 20.73 3.97 -16.46
C GLN A 50 21.18 3.05 -17.59
N ASP A 51 22.41 3.24 -18.07
CA ASP A 51 23.08 2.36 -19.05
C ASP A 51 23.63 1.05 -18.44
N THR A 52 23.40 0.83 -17.15
CA THR A 52 23.87 -0.37 -16.46
C THR A 52 22.91 -1.53 -16.66
N PRO A 53 23.38 -2.73 -17.05
CA PRO A 53 22.53 -3.90 -17.25
C PRO A 53 22.03 -4.42 -15.90
N VAL A 54 20.91 -3.90 -15.44
CA VAL A 54 20.25 -4.37 -14.22
C VAL A 54 19.36 -5.56 -14.57
N THR A 55 19.59 -6.69 -13.93
CA THR A 55 18.85 -7.94 -14.20
C THR A 55 17.41 -7.87 -13.66
N GLN A 56 17.13 -6.98 -12.70
CA GLN A 56 15.84 -6.87 -12.01
C GLN A 56 15.43 -5.40 -11.83
N LEU A 57 14.19 -5.08 -12.19
CA LEU A 57 13.59 -3.74 -12.04
C LEU A 57 12.50 -3.77 -10.97
N ILE A 58 12.52 -2.85 -10.01
CA ILE A 58 11.39 -2.61 -9.11
C ILE A 58 10.32 -1.84 -9.89
N VAL A 59 9.13 -2.43 -10.06
CA VAL A 59 8.04 -1.83 -10.84
C VAL A 59 6.88 -1.35 -9.97
N ALA A 60 6.69 -1.96 -8.82
CA ALA A 60 5.66 -1.57 -7.86
C ALA A 60 6.00 -2.06 -6.46
N GLN A 61 5.33 -1.48 -5.47
CA GLN A 61 5.46 -1.83 -4.06
C GLN A 61 4.09 -2.10 -3.45
N GLN A 62 3.98 -3.20 -2.73
CA GLN A 62 2.85 -3.44 -1.85
C GLN A 62 2.94 -2.51 -0.65
N LYS A 63 1.89 -1.71 -0.43
CA LYS A 63 1.74 -0.94 0.79
C LYS A 63 0.59 -1.52 1.60
N ASP A 64 0.89 -1.85 2.85
CA ASP A 64 -0.10 -2.32 3.80
C ASP A 64 -1.03 -1.18 4.22
N ALA A 65 -2.26 -1.51 4.61
CA ALA A 65 -3.19 -0.55 5.17
C ALA A 65 -2.66 -0.05 6.53
N HIS A 66 -2.74 1.26 6.77
CA HIS A 66 -2.31 1.86 8.02
C HIS A 66 -3.42 2.71 8.62
N ILE A 67 -3.58 2.63 9.95
CA ILE A 67 -4.50 3.48 10.69
C ILE A 67 -3.70 4.39 11.63
N GLU A 68 -3.89 5.69 11.46
CA GLU A 68 -3.37 6.71 12.34
C GLU A 68 -4.51 7.20 13.22
N VAL A 69 -4.27 7.29 14.52
CA VAL A 69 -5.25 7.85 15.46
C VAL A 69 -4.60 9.05 16.13
N ALA A 70 -5.21 10.21 15.96
CA ALA A 70 -4.79 11.46 16.60
C ALA A 70 -5.83 11.87 17.64
N LEU A 71 -5.38 12.25 18.83
CA LEU A 71 -6.24 12.82 19.86
C LEU A 71 -6.17 14.34 19.75
N SER A 72 -7.32 15.02 19.84
CA SER A 72 -7.34 16.48 19.94
C SER A 72 -6.70 16.96 21.25
N ASP A 73 -6.21 18.21 21.27
CA ASP A 73 -5.54 18.79 22.44
C ASP A 73 -6.45 18.84 23.68
N ASP A 74 -7.76 19.02 23.46
CA ASP A 74 -8.79 18.99 24.50
C ASP A 74 -9.12 17.57 25.01
N LYS A 75 -8.57 16.53 24.36
CA LYS A 75 -8.80 15.10 24.62
C LYS A 75 -10.26 14.67 24.57
N MET A 76 -11.12 15.50 23.97
CA MET A 76 -12.55 15.22 23.82
C MET A 76 -12.88 14.49 22.53
N GLN A 77 -11.97 14.52 21.54
CA GLN A 77 -12.18 13.89 20.23
C GLN A 77 -10.96 13.06 19.84
N ALA A 78 -11.24 11.91 19.21
CA ALA A 78 -10.23 11.07 18.57
C ALA A 78 -10.54 11.01 17.08
N ILE A 79 -9.57 11.38 16.26
CA ILE A 79 -9.66 11.35 14.80
C ILE A 79 -8.86 10.13 14.34
N ALA A 80 -9.54 9.14 13.78
CA ALA A 80 -8.92 8.00 13.13
C ALA A 80 -8.88 8.24 11.63
N LYS A 81 -7.68 8.19 11.05
CA LYS A 81 -7.44 8.22 9.60
C LYS A 81 -6.98 6.83 9.18
N LEU A 82 -7.76 6.18 8.33
CA LEU A 82 -7.38 4.92 7.71
C LEU A 82 -6.91 5.21 6.30
N THR A 83 -5.75 4.67 5.94
CA THR A 83 -5.25 4.61 4.57
C THR A 83 -5.37 3.18 4.10
N THR A 84 -6.08 2.97 2.98
CA THR A 84 -6.31 1.64 2.43
C THR A 84 -5.02 1.02 1.88
N ALA A 85 -4.96 -0.32 1.87
CA ALA A 85 -3.82 -1.04 1.33
C ALA A 85 -3.71 -0.83 -0.19
N GLN A 86 -2.47 -0.74 -0.68
CA GLN A 86 -2.15 -0.77 -2.12
C GLN A 86 -1.47 -2.10 -2.43
N GLY A 87 -2.28 -3.14 -2.66
CA GLY A 87 -1.82 -4.51 -2.92
C GLY A 87 -1.17 -5.22 -1.73
N GLY A 88 -1.07 -4.57 -0.57
CA GLY A 88 -0.61 -5.14 0.69
C GLY A 88 -1.74 -5.72 1.54
N LYS A 89 -1.47 -5.95 2.83
CA LYS A 89 -2.44 -6.49 3.78
C LYS A 89 -3.42 -5.41 4.25
N MET A 90 -4.69 -5.80 4.31
CA MET A 90 -5.74 -5.03 4.99
C MET A 90 -5.52 -5.01 6.49
N ILE A 91 -6.00 -3.95 7.14
CA ILE A 91 -5.92 -3.84 8.59
C ILE A 91 -7.07 -4.62 9.22
N ASN A 92 -6.73 -5.44 10.20
CA ASN A 92 -7.70 -6.23 10.94
C ASN A 92 -8.21 -5.46 12.17
N LEU A 93 -9.30 -5.95 12.75
CA LEU A 93 -9.96 -5.29 13.88
C LEU A 93 -9.07 -5.24 15.14
N GLU A 94 -8.17 -6.21 15.33
CA GLU A 94 -7.25 -6.25 16.46
C GLU A 94 -6.15 -5.20 16.35
N ASP A 95 -5.55 -5.04 15.17
CA ASP A 95 -4.51 -4.04 14.90
C ASP A 95 -5.10 -2.63 14.99
N ALA A 96 -6.32 -2.43 14.50
CA ALA A 96 -7.01 -1.16 14.62
C ALA A 96 -7.34 -0.81 16.09
N LYS A 97 -7.79 -1.79 16.89
CA LYS A 97 -7.97 -1.62 18.35
C LYS A 97 -6.65 -1.27 19.04
N ARG A 98 -5.55 -1.94 18.66
CA ARG A 98 -4.22 -1.69 19.23
C ARG A 98 -3.75 -0.27 18.94
N ALA A 99 -3.99 0.25 17.74
CA ALA A 99 -3.68 1.64 17.37
C ALA A 99 -4.46 2.65 18.21
N ILE A 100 -5.76 2.42 18.45
CA ILE A 100 -6.61 3.28 19.29
C ILE A 100 -6.12 3.29 20.75
N VAL A 101 -5.85 2.10 21.31
CA VAL A 101 -5.37 1.97 22.69
C VAL A 101 -4.00 2.62 22.88
N LYS A 102 -3.11 2.53 21.88
CA LYS A 102 -1.78 3.16 21.90
C LYS A 102 -1.85 4.68 22.12
N VAL A 103 -2.91 5.33 21.66
CA VAL A 103 -3.13 6.78 21.77
C VAL A 103 -3.84 7.16 23.09
N GLY A 104 -4.15 6.18 23.93
CA GLY A 104 -4.74 6.38 25.26
C GLY A 104 -6.26 6.28 25.29
N VAL A 105 -6.91 6.00 24.16
CA VAL A 105 -8.37 5.82 24.08
C VAL A 105 -8.72 4.39 24.49
N THR A 106 -9.02 4.20 25.77
CA THR A 106 -9.31 2.87 26.36
C THR A 106 -10.80 2.64 26.63
N ARG A 107 -11.57 3.69 26.90
CA ARG A 107 -13.01 3.66 27.16
C ARG A 107 -13.67 4.80 26.39
N GLY A 108 -14.51 4.49 25.39
CA GLY A 108 -15.26 5.50 24.63
C GLY A 108 -15.32 5.29 23.12
N TYR A 109 -14.54 4.38 22.54
CA TYR A 109 -14.68 4.05 21.12
C TYR A 109 -15.85 3.06 20.93
N LYS A 110 -16.74 3.36 19.99
CA LYS A 110 -17.82 2.45 19.61
C LYS A 110 -17.30 1.43 18.60
N GLN A 111 -17.34 0.15 18.95
CA GLN A 111 -16.85 -0.92 18.07
C GLN A 111 -17.53 -0.92 16.69
N VAL A 112 -18.83 -0.60 16.64
CA VAL A 112 -19.59 -0.48 15.38
C VAL A 112 -19.00 0.55 14.42
N TYR A 113 -18.45 1.67 14.92
CA TYR A 113 -17.82 2.69 14.08
C TYR A 113 -16.49 2.19 13.52
N LEU A 114 -15.73 1.44 14.32
CA LEU A 114 -14.49 0.81 13.86
C LEU A 114 -14.78 -0.22 12.76
N GLU A 115 -15.79 -1.06 12.96
CA GLU A 115 -16.21 -2.05 11.96
C GLU A 115 -16.68 -1.40 10.65
N ASN A 116 -17.43 -0.30 10.74
CA ASN A 116 -17.87 0.43 9.55
C ASN A 116 -16.69 1.08 8.81
N LEU A 117 -15.73 1.64 9.53
CA LEU A 117 -14.50 2.22 8.96
C LEU A 117 -13.63 1.13 8.32
N LEU A 118 -13.56 -0.05 8.93
CA LEU A 118 -12.89 -1.22 8.33
C LEU A 118 -13.64 -1.78 7.12
N LYS A 119 -14.97 -1.68 7.05
CA LYS A 119 -15.73 -2.03 5.84
C LYS A 119 -15.46 -1.05 4.70
N GLN A 120 -15.33 0.24 4.99
CA GLN A 120 -14.96 1.24 3.98
C GLN A 120 -13.61 0.94 3.33
N GLN A 121 -12.69 0.25 4.03
CA GLN A 121 -11.43 -0.19 3.45
C GLN A 121 -11.59 -1.18 2.28
N LEU A 122 -12.70 -1.91 2.23
CA LEU A 122 -13.02 -2.87 1.18
C LEU A 122 -13.70 -2.21 -0.03
N GLU A 123 -14.40 -1.11 0.21
CA GLU A 123 -15.17 -0.39 -0.80
C GLU A 123 -14.38 0.75 -1.44
N SER A 124 -13.32 1.24 -0.78
CA SER A 124 -12.51 2.37 -1.22
C SER A 124 -11.37 1.96 -2.16
N LEU A 125 -10.96 2.88 -3.02
CA LEU A 125 -9.85 2.67 -3.94
C LEU A 125 -8.53 2.48 -3.18
N PRO A 126 -7.56 1.71 -3.73
CA PRO A 126 -6.25 1.50 -3.11
C PRO A 126 -5.49 2.82 -2.86
N GLY A 127 -5.10 3.09 -1.61
CA GLY A 127 -4.31 4.25 -1.20
C GLY A 127 -5.09 5.56 -1.03
N THR A 128 -6.40 5.46 -0.77
CA THR A 128 -7.24 6.61 -0.37
C THR A 128 -7.32 6.79 1.14
#